data_AF-A0A100W976-F1
#
_entry.id   AF-A0A100W976-F1
#
_cell.length_a   1.000
_cell.length_b   1.000
_cell.length_c   1.000
_cell.angle_alpha   90.00
_cell.angle_beta   90.00
_cell.angle_gamma   90.00
#
_symmetry.space_group_name_H-M   'P 1'
#
loop_
_entity.id
_entity.type
_entity.pdbx_description
1 polymer ?
#
loop_
_entity_poly.entity_id
_entity_poly.type
_entity_poly.pdbx_seq_one_letter_code
_entity_poly.pdbx_strand_id
1 'polypeptide(L)'
;MLPHAADLFTERGPAATPMRDIADRSGVNAGLIFRHIGTKEAVVTSVLEYLAEDLVSARDGGAARAVIEARAERSWKVIARALLDGFDVARLQHRFPNIDQLLAAARDHYD
;
A
#
# COMPACT_ATOMS: atom_id res chain seq x y z
N MET A 1 11.10 6.78 -1.43
CA MET A 1 11.09 5.37 -1.87
C MET A 1 9.70 4.76 -1.77
N LEU A 2 9.11 4.61 -0.57
CA LEU A 2 7.79 3.97 -0.39
C LEU A 2 6.64 4.56 -1.24
N PRO A 3 6.52 5.89 -1.44
CA PRO A 3 5.51 6.45 -2.35
C PRO A 3 5.67 5.97 -3.80
N HIS A 4 6.90 5.91 -4.30
CA HIS A 4 7.20 5.45 -5.66
C HIS A 4 7.00 3.93 -5.81
N ALA A 5 7.35 3.16 -4.78
CA ALA A 5 7.05 1.73 -4.75
C ALA A 5 5.54 1.48 -4.77
N ALA A 6 4.77 2.26 -3.98
CA ALA A 6 3.32 2.21 -4.00
C ALA A 6 2.72 2.60 -5.36
N ASP A 7 3.29 3.60 -6.06
CA ASP A 7 2.88 3.93 -7.44
C ASP A 7 3.07 2.72 -8.36
N LEU A 8 4.27 2.14 -8.35
CA LEU A 8 4.60 1.00 -9.21
C LEU A 8 3.73 -0.23 -8.91
N PHE A 9 3.45 -0.51 -7.65
CA PHE A 9 2.53 -1.59 -7.28
C PHE A 9 1.09 -1.27 -7.71
N THR A 10 0.67 0.00 -7.65
CA THR A 10 -0.62 0.47 -8.17
C THR A 10 -0.68 0.45 -9.70
N GLU A 11 0.44 0.46 -10.41
CA GLU A 11 0.50 0.38 -11.88
C GLU A 11 0.51 -1.06 -12.40
N ARG A 12 1.36 -1.94 -11.84
CA ARG A 12 1.56 -3.32 -12.33
C ARG A 12 1.66 -4.43 -11.27
N GLY A 13 1.60 -4.13 -9.98
CA GLY A 13 1.67 -5.11 -8.90
C GLY A 13 3.10 -5.42 -8.42
N PRO A 14 3.27 -6.00 -7.22
CA PRO A 14 4.58 -6.35 -6.65
C PRO A 14 5.44 -7.32 -7.46
N ALA A 15 4.86 -8.38 -8.02
CA ALA A 15 5.60 -9.40 -8.76
C ALA A 15 6.18 -8.86 -10.06
N ALA A 16 5.42 -8.02 -10.77
CA ALA A 16 5.86 -7.38 -12.01
C ALA A 16 6.76 -6.14 -11.79
N THR A 17 7.03 -5.77 -10.54
CA THR A 17 7.86 -4.60 -10.19
C THR A 17 9.20 -5.07 -9.63
N PRO A 18 10.29 -5.11 -10.40
CA PRO A 18 11.60 -5.47 -9.86
C PRO A 18 12.12 -4.37 -8.92
N MET A 19 12.97 -4.77 -7.96
CA MET A 19 13.54 -3.86 -6.95
C MET A 19 14.36 -2.71 -7.57
N ARG A 20 14.97 -2.94 -8.74
CA ARG A 20 15.71 -1.92 -9.50
C ARG A 20 14.80 -0.78 -9.95
N ASP A 21 13.60 -1.08 -10.44
CA ASP A 21 12.69 -0.04 -10.95
C ASP A 21 12.19 0.86 -9.82
N ILE A 22 12.05 0.31 -8.61
CA ILE A 22 11.75 1.08 -7.40
C ILE A 22 12.93 2.00 -7.06
N ALA A 23 14.17 1.50 -7.16
CA ALA A 23 15.37 2.27 -6.92
C ALA A 23 15.50 3.44 -7.90
N ASP A 24 15.37 3.14 -9.19
CA ASP A 24 15.46 4.10 -10.29
C ASP A 24 14.38 5.18 -10.16
N ARG A 25 13.11 4.80 -9.96
CA ARG A 25 12.01 5.75 -9.79
C ARG A 25 12.13 6.59 -8.51
N SER A 26 12.80 6.06 -7.50
CA SER A 26 13.03 6.77 -6.24
C SER A 26 14.30 7.62 -6.21
N GLY A 27 15.15 7.54 -7.24
CA GLY A 27 16.47 8.17 -7.25
C GLY A 27 17.40 7.66 -6.14
N VAL A 28 17.19 6.42 -5.65
CA VAL A 28 18.01 5.82 -4.59
C VAL A 28 18.88 4.70 -5.16
N ASN A 29 20.03 4.46 -4.54
CA ASN A 29 20.88 3.34 -4.92
C ASN A 29 20.18 2.00 -4.57
N ALA A 30 20.06 1.08 -5.53
CA ALA A 30 19.44 -0.23 -5.32
C ALA A 30 20.11 -1.03 -4.19
N GLY A 31 21.43 -0.88 -4.02
CA GLY A 31 22.19 -1.48 -2.91
C GLY A 31 21.79 -0.97 -1.53
N LEU A 32 21.26 0.26 -1.41
CA LEU A 32 20.69 0.77 -0.15
C LEU A 32 19.36 0.08 0.17
N ILE A 33 18.51 -0.15 -0.83
CA ILE A 33 17.22 -0.84 -0.63
C ILE A 33 17.46 -2.27 -0.15
N PHE A 34 18.37 -3.00 -0.81
CA PHE A 34 18.73 -4.36 -0.38
C PHE A 34 19.33 -4.38 1.02
N ARG A 35 20.10 -3.36 1.42
CA ARG A 35 20.70 -3.31 2.77
C ARG A 35 19.71 -2.94 3.86
N HIS A 36 18.74 -2.08 3.59
CA HIS A 36 17.82 -1.54 4.61
C HIS A 36 16.49 -2.29 4.70
N ILE A 37 16.06 -2.94 3.62
CA ILE A 37 14.77 -3.64 3.57
C ILE A 37 14.95 -5.13 3.26
N GLY A 38 16.00 -5.51 2.52
CA GLY A 38 16.37 -6.91 2.34
C GLY A 38 15.62 -7.60 1.22
N THR A 39 14.31 -7.84 1.38
CA THR A 39 13.53 -8.72 0.49
C THR A 39 12.39 -8.00 -0.23
N LYS A 40 11.84 -8.66 -1.27
CA LYS A 40 10.65 -8.18 -1.97
C LYS A 40 9.46 -8.14 -1.02
N GLU A 41 9.29 -9.18 -0.22
CA GLU A 41 8.24 -9.32 0.80
C GLU A 41 8.33 -8.16 1.80
N ALA A 42 9.53 -7.84 2.30
CA ALA A 42 9.71 -6.73 3.22
C ALA A 42 9.35 -5.37 2.60
N VAL A 43 9.66 -5.15 1.31
CA VAL A 43 9.19 -3.95 0.60
C VAL A 43 7.67 -3.94 0.47
N VAL A 44 7.05 -5.08 0.16
CA VAL A 44 5.58 -5.18 0.11
C VAL A 44 4.98 -4.83 1.46
N THR A 45 5.49 -5.39 2.56
CA THR A 45 5.07 -5.03 3.93
C THR A 45 5.18 -3.54 4.17
N SER A 46 6.35 -2.93 3.96
CA SER A 46 6.56 -1.51 4.24
C SER A 46 5.69 -0.60 3.37
N VAL A 47 5.37 -1.00 2.14
CA VAL A 47 4.44 -0.27 1.28
C VAL A 47 3.00 -0.35 1.80
N LEU A 48 2.57 -1.52 2.24
CA LEU A 48 1.24 -1.72 2.82
C LEU A 48 1.07 -0.92 4.12
N GLU A 49 2.09 -0.92 4.98
CA GLU A 49 2.15 -0.11 6.21
C GLU A 49 2.08 1.39 5.88
N TYR A 50 2.92 1.85 4.95
CA TYR A 50 2.92 3.24 4.48
C TYR A 50 1.54 3.69 3.96
N LEU A 51 0.86 2.86 3.16
CA LEU A 51 -0.46 3.17 2.62
C LEU A 51 -1.54 3.22 3.71
N ALA A 52 -1.44 2.35 4.73
CA ALA A 52 -2.33 2.40 5.87
C ALA A 52 -2.13 3.67 6.70
N GLU A 53 -0.88 4.06 6.95
CA GLU A 53 -0.52 5.28 7.67
C GLU A 53 -0.93 6.56 6.93
N ASP A 54 -0.74 6.62 5.60
CA ASP A 54 -1.17 7.76 4.78
C ASP A 54 -2.70 7.93 4.79
N LEU A 55 -3.45 6.83 4.74
CA LEU A 55 -4.91 6.86 4.86
C LEU A 55 -5.37 7.34 6.25
N VAL A 56 -4.75 6.81 7.32
CA VAL A 56 -5.04 7.21 8.71
C VAL A 56 -4.74 8.70 8.91
N SER A 57 -3.56 9.15 8.47
CA SER A 57 -3.13 10.54 8.59
C SER A 57 -4.05 11.49 7.83
N ALA A 58 -4.53 11.09 6.64
CA ALA A 58 -5.49 11.87 5.86
C ALA A 58 -6.81 12.08 6.61
N ARG A 59 -7.33 11.00 7.20
CA ARG A 59 -8.60 11.04 7.94
C ARG A 59 -8.45 11.88 9.21
N ASP A 60 -7.42 11.59 10.01
CA ASP A 60 -7.21 12.25 11.30
C ASP A 60 -6.85 13.73 11.12
N GLY A 61 -6.23 14.09 9.99
CA GLY A 61 -5.99 15.46 9.56
C GLY A 61 -7.21 16.19 8.96
N GLY A 62 -8.39 15.55 8.92
CA GLY A 62 -9.62 16.17 8.41
C GLY A 62 -9.62 16.42 6.90
N ALA A 63 -8.90 15.61 6.12
CA ALA A 63 -8.89 15.76 4.67
C ALA A 63 -10.30 15.60 4.08
N ALA A 64 -10.52 16.25 2.93
CA ALA A 64 -11.79 16.12 2.20
C ALA A 64 -12.09 14.65 1.85
N ARG A 65 -13.39 14.31 1.82
CA ARG A 65 -13.86 12.94 1.56
C ARG A 65 -13.24 12.32 0.30
N ALA A 66 -13.20 13.06 -0.81
CA ALA A 66 -12.62 12.61 -2.07
C ALA A 66 -11.13 12.24 -1.96
N VAL A 67 -10.37 12.92 -1.09
CA VAL A 67 -8.95 12.62 -0.85
C VAL A 67 -8.80 11.31 -0.08
N ILE A 68 -9.64 11.09 0.93
CA ILE A 68 -9.68 9.85 1.71
C ILE A 68 -10.06 8.68 0.79
N GLU A 69 -11.05 8.86 -0.08
CA GLU A 69 -11.48 7.87 -1.06
C GLU A 69 -10.36 7.50 -2.04
N ALA A 70 -9.66 8.47 -2.61
CA ALA A 70 -8.55 8.22 -3.52
C ALA A 70 -7.39 7.44 -2.85
N ARG A 71 -7.09 7.76 -1.58
CA ARG A 71 -6.08 7.04 -0.78
C ARG A 71 -6.52 5.61 -0.46
N ALA A 72 -7.79 5.43 -0.10
CA ALA A 72 -8.36 4.11 0.16
C ALA A 72 -8.36 3.24 -1.11
N GLU A 73 -8.75 3.82 -2.26
CA GLU A 73 -8.74 3.13 -3.56
C GLU A 73 -7.31 2.66 -3.92
N ARG A 74 -6.32 3.54 -3.75
CA ARG A 74 -4.92 3.20 -3.97
C ARG A 74 -4.47 2.05 -3.08
N SER A 75 -4.76 2.13 -1.77
CA SER A 75 -4.43 1.08 -0.80
C SER A 75 -5.05 -0.27 -1.20
N TRP A 76 -6.33 -0.28 -1.54
CA TRP A 76 -7.05 -1.48 -1.98
C TRP A 76 -6.45 -2.09 -3.25
N LYS A 77 -6.11 -1.29 -4.25
CA LYS A 77 -5.49 -1.77 -5.50
C LYS A 77 -4.16 -2.50 -5.24
N VAL A 78 -3.33 -1.97 -4.34
CA VAL A 78 -2.06 -2.60 -3.98
C VAL A 78 -2.29 -3.90 -3.22
N ILE A 79 -3.23 -3.94 -2.27
CA ILE A 79 -3.62 -5.15 -1.55
C ILE A 79 -4.11 -6.23 -2.51
N ALA A 80 -5.06 -5.90 -3.39
CA ALA A 80 -5.64 -6.84 -4.34
C ALA A 80 -4.57 -7.46 -5.25
N ARG A 81 -3.61 -6.65 -5.72
CA ARG A 81 -2.52 -7.16 -6.57
C ARG A 81 -1.49 -7.97 -5.80
N ALA A 82 -1.14 -7.57 -4.58
CA ALA A 82 -0.27 -8.37 -3.73
C ALA A 82 -0.88 -9.76 -3.47
N LEU A 83 -2.19 -9.83 -3.21
CA LEU A 83 -2.92 -11.09 -3.08
C LEU A 83 -2.89 -11.93 -4.37
N LEU A 84 -3.15 -11.31 -5.52
CA LEU A 84 -3.10 -11.98 -6.83
C LEU A 84 -1.69 -12.49 -7.16
N ASP A 85 -0.66 -11.77 -6.71
CA ASP A 85 0.75 -12.15 -6.86
C ASP A 85 1.19 -13.22 -5.83
N GLY A 86 0.29 -13.68 -4.95
CA GLY A 86 0.56 -14.74 -3.98
C GLY A 86 1.22 -14.28 -2.67
N PHE A 87 1.26 -12.97 -2.39
CA PHE A 87 1.75 -12.46 -1.11
C PHE A 87 0.71 -12.69 0.00
N ASP A 88 1.17 -13.14 1.16
CA ASP A 88 0.33 -13.34 2.34
C ASP A 88 0.03 -12.00 3.04
N VAL A 89 -0.89 -11.21 2.47
CA VAL A 89 -1.24 -9.89 3.02
C VAL A 89 -1.78 -9.97 4.46
N ALA A 90 -2.44 -11.08 4.83
CA ALA A 90 -2.96 -11.28 6.18
C ALA A 90 -1.84 -11.39 7.24
N ARG A 91 -0.70 -11.98 6.87
CA ARG A 91 0.49 -12.01 7.72
C ARG A 91 1.31 -10.72 7.65
N LEU A 92 1.26 -9.99 6.54
CA LEU A 92 2.05 -8.78 6.33
C LEU A 92 1.39 -7.53 6.96
N GLN A 93 0.09 -7.55 7.24
CA GLN A 93 -0.63 -6.38 7.76
C GLN A 93 -0.98 -6.54 9.25
N HIS A 94 -0.12 -6.03 10.14
CA HIS A 94 -0.31 -6.09 11.60
C HIS A 94 -1.49 -5.24 12.14
N ARG A 95 -2.16 -4.46 11.28
CA ARG A 95 -3.34 -3.68 11.63
C ARG A 95 -4.24 -3.63 10.39
N PHE A 96 -5.46 -4.16 10.49
CA PHE A 96 -6.51 -3.91 9.49
C PHE A 96 -7.44 -2.80 10.01
N PRO A 97 -7.06 -1.50 9.95
CA PRO A 97 -7.95 -0.40 10.33
C PRO A 97 -9.11 -0.17 9.34
N ASN A 98 -9.18 -0.96 8.24
CA ASN A 98 -10.13 -0.74 7.14
C ASN A 98 -11.33 -1.69 7.16
N ILE A 99 -11.28 -2.82 7.89
CA ILE A 99 -12.41 -3.79 7.94
C ILE A 99 -13.64 -3.13 8.58
N ASP A 100 -13.46 -2.40 9.68
CA ASP A 100 -14.55 -1.70 10.36
C ASP A 100 -15.18 -0.61 9.47
N GLN A 101 -14.37 0.06 8.64
CA GLN A 101 -14.87 1.08 7.72
C GLN A 101 -15.53 0.50 6.47
N LEU A 102 -15.07 -0.65 5.97
CA LEU A 102 -15.73 -1.37 4.88
C LEU A 102 -17.12 -1.86 5.34
N LEU A 103 -17.22 -2.33 6.59
CA LEU A 103 -18.49 -2.69 7.21
C LEU A 103 -19.40 -1.48 7.44
N ALA A 104 -18.86 -0.32 7.82
CA ALA A 104 -19.64 0.91 7.96
C ALA A 104 -20.16 1.43 6.61
N ALA A 105 -19.30 1.51 5.59
CA ALA A 105 -19.68 1.95 4.25
C ALA A 105 -20.64 0.98 3.55
N ALA A 106 -20.55 -0.32 3.83
CA ALA A 106 -21.49 -1.31 3.34
C ALA A 106 -22.85 -1.21 4.03
N ARG A 107 -22.91 -0.83 5.33
CA ARG A 107 -24.17 -0.60 6.04
C ARG A 107 -24.91 0.64 5.50
N ASP A 108 -24.19 1.73 5.24
CA ASP A 108 -24.76 2.97 4.67
C ASP A 108 -25.28 2.82 3.23
N HIS A 109 -25.00 1.70 2.54
CA HIS A 109 -25.50 1.42 1.19
C HIS A 109 -26.74 0.51 1.16
N TYR A 110 -27.18 0.01 2.31
CA TYR A 110 -28.31 -0.92 2.44
C TYR A 110 -29.47 -0.40 3.32
N ASP A 111 -29.39 0.82 3.84
CA ASP A 111 -30.48 1.57 4.48
C ASP A 111 -30.88 2.80 3.63
#